data_AF-A0A947FCV9-F1
#
_entry.id   AF-A0A947FCV9-F1
#
_cell.length_a   1.000
_cell.length_b   1.000
_cell.length_c   1.000
_cell.angle_alpha   90.00
_cell.angle_beta   90.00
_cell.angle_gamma   90.00
#
_symmetry.space_group_name_H-M   'P 1'
#
loop_
_entity.id
_entity.type
_entity.pdbx_description
1 polymer ?
#
loop_
_entity_poly.entity_id
_entity_poly.type
_entity_poly.pdbx_seq_one_letter_code
_entity_poly.pdbx_strand_id
1 'polypeptide(L)'
;MKKQVDALPSDLHLCQPESQKSCGWCCGLYNTHHASRNALVRKLRARTKEFASTDRNLTAIQRFSGKTIRNEQSRLCDPEFYSCEFVGFLDSGETRVGCMLHPLAQGNQSIDWRGLSFHGAMACQGFFCRSYRELSSAEKWVILATIHDWYLYGMVI
;
A
#
# COMPACT_ATOMS: atom_id res chain seq x y z
N MET A 1 -3.64 -17.89 40.24
CA MET A 1 -2.59 -17.28 39.40
C MET A 1 -3.23 -16.76 38.12
N LYS A 2 -3.53 -15.46 38.05
CA LYS A 2 -3.90 -14.80 36.79
C LYS A 2 -2.62 -14.71 35.96
N LYS A 3 -2.56 -15.40 34.81
CA LYS A 3 -1.47 -15.19 33.85
C LYS A 3 -1.55 -13.72 33.42
N GLN A 4 -0.51 -12.98 33.78
CA GLN A 4 -0.26 -11.64 33.30
C GLN A 4 0.03 -11.80 31.80
N VAL A 5 -0.99 -11.54 30.98
CA VAL A 5 -0.79 -11.37 29.54
C VAL A 5 -0.10 -10.03 29.44
N ASP A 6 1.19 -10.04 29.12
CA ASP A 6 1.96 -8.83 28.88
C ASP A 6 1.14 -7.90 27.98
N ALA A 7 1.01 -6.65 28.39
CA ALA A 7 0.21 -5.67 27.68
C ALA A 7 0.76 -5.53 26.25
N LEU A 8 0.00 -6.07 25.30
CA LEU A 8 0.32 -5.99 23.88
C LEU A 8 0.41 -4.50 23.49
N PRO A 9 1.46 -4.07 22.75
CA PRO A 9 1.61 -2.67 22.33
C PRO A 9 0.32 -2.14 21.71
N SER A 10 -0.15 -0.99 22.20
CA SER A 10 -1.40 -0.36 21.76
C SER A 10 -1.37 0.11 20.30
N ASP A 11 -0.17 0.24 19.72
CA ASP A 11 0.06 0.97 18.48
C ASP A 11 0.56 0.05 17.35
N LEU A 12 -0.09 -1.10 17.19
CA LEU A 12 0.20 -2.01 16.06
C LEU A 12 -0.36 -1.43 14.76
N HIS A 13 0.52 -0.86 13.94
CA HIS A 13 0.13 -0.23 12.70
C HIS A 13 -0.06 -1.24 11.56
N LEU A 14 -1.31 -1.58 11.20
CA LEU A 14 -1.59 -2.67 10.25
C LEU A 14 -1.14 -2.43 8.80
N CYS A 15 -0.98 -1.19 8.32
CA CYS A 15 -0.70 -0.98 6.89
C CYS A 15 0.74 -1.35 6.49
N GLN A 16 1.73 -1.13 7.36
CA GLN A 16 3.14 -1.47 7.17
C GLN A 16 3.79 -1.71 8.55
N PRO A 17 3.42 -2.79 9.25
CA PRO A 17 3.83 -3.04 10.64
C PRO A 17 5.32 -3.36 10.77
N GLU A 18 5.96 -3.87 9.71
CA GLU A 18 7.37 -4.26 9.68
C GLU A 18 7.92 -4.21 8.25
N SER A 19 9.17 -4.60 8.05
CA SER A 19 9.88 -4.46 6.77
C SER A 19 9.35 -5.35 5.63
N GLN A 20 8.65 -6.46 5.91
CA GLN A 20 8.18 -7.43 4.91
C GLN A 20 6.65 -7.57 4.82
N LYS A 21 5.91 -6.85 5.68
CA LYS A 21 4.44 -6.91 5.71
C LYS A 21 3.88 -5.56 5.33
N SER A 22 2.92 -5.58 4.41
CA SER A 22 2.27 -4.36 3.96
C SER A 22 0.92 -4.65 3.33
N CYS A 23 -0.07 -3.82 3.60
CA CYS A 23 -1.39 -3.88 3.00
C CYS A 23 -1.57 -2.73 2.00
N GLY A 24 -2.19 -3.03 0.84
CA GLY A 24 -2.53 -2.06 -0.20
C GLY A 24 -4.04 -1.82 -0.37
N TRP A 25 -4.87 -2.33 0.55
CA TRP A 25 -6.33 -2.34 0.40
C TRP A 25 -6.94 -0.96 0.25
N CYS A 26 -6.62 -0.03 1.15
CA CYS A 26 -7.12 1.36 1.10
C CYS A 26 -6.67 2.12 -0.15
N CYS A 27 -5.59 1.66 -0.78
CA CYS A 27 -5.10 2.21 -2.03
C CYS A 27 -5.71 1.54 -3.27
N GLY A 28 -6.64 0.60 -3.09
CA GLY A 28 -7.32 -0.14 -4.15
C GLY A 28 -6.44 -1.13 -4.91
N LEU A 29 -5.35 -1.62 -4.29
CA LEU A 29 -4.47 -2.60 -4.92
C LEU A 29 -5.22 -3.84 -5.43
N TYR A 30 -6.21 -4.29 -4.67
CA TYR A 30 -6.99 -5.50 -4.93
C TYR A 30 -8.27 -5.24 -5.73
N ASN A 31 -8.59 -3.98 -6.06
CA ASN A 31 -9.71 -3.66 -6.95
C ASN A 31 -9.33 -3.95 -8.40
N THR A 32 -9.27 -5.23 -8.76
CA THR A 32 -8.99 -5.67 -10.13
C THR A 32 -9.42 -7.11 -10.37
N HIS A 33 -9.85 -7.40 -11.60
CA HIS A 33 -10.19 -8.77 -12.03
C HIS A 33 -9.01 -9.75 -11.99
N HIS A 34 -7.79 -9.24 -11.81
CA HIS A 34 -6.56 -10.03 -11.77
C HIS A 34 -5.82 -9.89 -10.43
N ALA A 35 -6.52 -10.14 -9.32
CA ALA A 35 -5.96 -10.04 -7.97
C ALA A 35 -5.02 -11.20 -7.56
N SER A 36 -4.69 -12.14 -8.45
CA SER A 36 -3.72 -13.20 -8.15
C SER A 36 -2.33 -12.64 -7.83
N ARG A 37 -1.57 -13.33 -6.97
CA ARG A 37 -0.19 -12.95 -6.60
C ARG A 37 0.67 -12.59 -7.81
N ASN A 38 0.73 -13.46 -8.81
CA ASN A 38 1.55 -13.25 -10.00
C ASN A 38 1.11 -12.02 -10.81
N ALA A 39 -0.19 -11.76 -10.90
CA ALA A 39 -0.69 -10.59 -11.60
C ALA A 39 -0.40 -9.29 -10.83
N LEU A 40 -0.58 -9.28 -9.51
CA LEU A 40 -0.23 -8.13 -8.68
C LEU A 40 1.26 -7.84 -8.68
N VAL A 41 2.12 -8.87 -8.58
CA VAL A 41 3.58 -8.72 -8.69
C VAL A 41 3.95 -8.08 -10.03
N ARG A 42 3.38 -8.55 -11.15
CA ARG A 42 3.64 -7.94 -12.47
C ARG A 42 3.20 -6.47 -12.53
N LYS A 43 2.00 -6.15 -12.02
CA LYS A 43 1.47 -4.78 -11.96
C LYS A 43 2.40 -3.87 -11.14
N LEU A 44 2.70 -4.28 -9.92
CA LEU A 44 3.53 -3.51 -8.98
C LEU A 44 4.94 -3.31 -9.53
N ARG A 45 5.58 -4.38 -10.04
CA ARG A 45 6.92 -4.29 -10.64
C ARG A 45 6.96 -3.35 -11.84
N ALA A 46 5.97 -3.41 -12.73
CA ALA A 46 5.88 -2.51 -13.88
C ALA A 46 5.76 -1.05 -13.43
N ARG A 47 4.86 -0.75 -12.48
CA ARG A 47 4.68 0.59 -11.91
C ARG A 47 5.95 1.08 -11.22
N THR A 48 6.57 0.27 -10.36
CA THR A 48 7.80 0.62 -9.65
C THR A 48 8.93 0.92 -10.60
N LYS A 49 9.14 0.08 -11.62
CA LYS A 49 10.20 0.28 -12.61
C LYS A 49 9.99 1.57 -13.39
N GLU A 50 8.77 1.84 -13.85
CA GLU A 50 8.47 3.06 -14.61
C GLU A 50 8.60 4.32 -13.73
N PHE A 51 8.07 4.26 -12.50
CA PHE A 51 8.14 5.39 -11.57
C PHE A 51 9.57 5.67 -11.10
N ALA A 52 10.44 4.66 -10.99
CA ALA A 52 11.85 4.85 -10.68
C ALA A 52 12.58 5.69 -11.75
N SER A 53 12.15 5.61 -13.01
CA SER A 53 12.65 6.44 -14.12
C SER A 53 11.92 7.77 -14.32
N THR A 54 10.93 8.08 -13.47
CA THR A 54 10.14 9.32 -13.57
C THR A 54 10.79 10.43 -12.75
N ASP A 55 11.07 11.57 -13.38
CA ASP A 55 11.60 12.73 -12.66
C ASP A 55 10.67 13.16 -11.51
N ARG A 56 11.26 13.57 -10.38
CA ARG A 56 10.50 14.06 -9.22
C ARG A 56 10.10 15.52 -9.38
N ASN A 57 9.17 15.75 -10.31
CA ASN A 57 8.51 17.02 -10.52
C ASN A 57 7.04 16.82 -10.89
N LEU A 58 6.25 17.89 -10.77
CA LEU A 58 4.81 17.89 -10.99
C LEU A 58 4.42 17.26 -12.34
N THR A 59 5.01 17.75 -13.43
CA THR A 59 4.64 17.34 -14.80
C THR A 59 4.95 15.88 -15.07
N ALA A 60 6.12 15.40 -14.64
CA ALA A 60 6.53 14.01 -14.84
C ALA A 60 5.65 13.04 -14.03
N ILE A 61 5.36 13.37 -12.77
CA ILE A 61 4.50 12.57 -11.89
C ILE A 61 3.05 12.52 -12.43
N GLN A 62 2.50 13.64 -12.88
CA GLN A 62 1.16 13.68 -13.50
C GLN A 62 1.11 12.88 -14.80
N ARG A 63 2.17 12.93 -15.62
CA ARG A 63 2.26 12.13 -16.84
C ARG A 63 2.26 10.62 -16.54
N PHE A 64 3.06 10.20 -15.56
CA PHE A 64 3.05 8.83 -15.05
C PHE A 64 1.63 8.44 -14.61
N SER A 65 0.97 9.30 -13.84
CA SER A 65 -0.36 9.01 -13.31
C SER A 65 -1.40 8.80 -14.40
N GLY A 66 -1.54 9.78 -15.30
CA GLY A 66 -2.50 9.68 -16.40
C GLY A 66 -2.25 8.48 -17.30
N LYS A 67 -0.98 8.12 -17.54
CA LYS A 67 -0.64 6.92 -18.31
C LYS A 67 -1.05 5.64 -17.59
N THR A 68 -0.71 5.50 -16.30
CA THR A 68 -1.05 4.32 -15.51
C THR A 68 -2.55 4.13 -15.38
N ILE A 69 -3.31 5.20 -15.10
CA ILE A 69 -4.78 5.14 -15.00
C ILE A 69 -5.39 4.66 -16.32
N ARG A 70 -5.03 5.28 -17.46
CA ARG A 70 -5.55 4.87 -18.78
C ARG A 70 -5.27 3.41 -19.11
N ASN A 71 -4.11 2.90 -18.72
CA ASN A 71 -3.70 1.52 -19.02
C ASN A 71 -4.38 0.47 -18.13
N GLU A 72 -4.94 0.88 -16.99
CA GLU A 72 -5.45 -0.05 -15.98
C GLU A 72 -6.95 0.09 -15.69
N GLN A 73 -7.59 1.17 -16.12
CA GLN A 73 -9.00 1.44 -15.83
C GLN A 73 -9.94 0.30 -16.26
N SER A 74 -9.69 -0.32 -17.42
CA SER A 74 -10.50 -1.45 -17.91
C SER A 74 -10.32 -2.76 -17.13
N ARG A 75 -9.40 -2.80 -16.15
CA ARG A 75 -9.10 -3.98 -15.32
C ARG A 75 -9.69 -3.91 -13.91
N LEU A 76 -10.35 -2.81 -13.56
CA LEU A 76 -10.97 -2.62 -12.24
C LEU A 76 -12.21 -3.52 -12.12
N CYS A 77 -12.42 -4.10 -10.94
CA CYS A 77 -13.67 -4.82 -10.64
C CYS A 77 -14.82 -3.85 -10.41
N ASP A 78 -14.53 -2.77 -9.69
CA ASP A 78 -15.47 -1.69 -9.39
C ASP A 78 -14.89 -0.37 -9.91
N PRO A 79 -15.49 0.26 -10.92
CA PRO A 79 -15.01 1.52 -11.48
C PRO A 79 -15.23 2.73 -10.56
N GLU A 80 -16.12 2.63 -9.56
CA GLU A 80 -16.38 3.69 -8.58
C GLU A 80 -15.34 3.69 -7.46
N PHE A 81 -14.67 2.55 -7.24
CA PHE A 81 -13.63 2.42 -6.23
C PHE A 81 -12.24 2.77 -6.80
N TYR A 82 -11.65 3.88 -6.34
CA TYR A 82 -10.37 4.35 -6.85
C TYR A 82 -9.20 3.38 -6.54
N SER A 83 -8.43 3.01 -7.57
CA SER A 83 -7.19 2.25 -7.46
C SER A 83 -5.99 3.17 -7.71
N CYS A 84 -5.29 3.54 -6.64
CA CYS A 84 -4.14 4.43 -6.67
C CYS A 84 -3.01 3.88 -7.55
N GLU A 85 -2.62 4.66 -8.55
CA GLU A 85 -1.54 4.37 -9.50
C GLU A 85 -0.15 4.41 -8.88
N PHE A 86 -0.02 5.06 -7.72
CA PHE A 86 1.27 5.25 -7.04
C PHE A 86 1.59 4.14 -6.04
N VAL A 87 0.79 3.08 -5.98
CA VAL A 87 1.13 1.87 -5.23
C VAL A 87 2.13 1.03 -6.04
N GLY A 88 3.27 0.76 -5.44
CA GLY A 88 4.34 -0.08 -5.98
C GLY A 88 5.13 -0.78 -4.88
N PHE A 89 6.17 -1.54 -5.25
CA PHE A 89 7.17 -2.04 -4.32
C PHE A 89 8.08 -0.92 -3.81
N LEU A 90 8.40 -0.98 -2.52
CA LEU A 90 9.23 -0.02 -1.77
C LEU A 90 10.61 -0.59 -1.39
N ASP A 91 10.93 -1.78 -1.86
CA ASP A 91 12.18 -2.50 -1.62
C ASP A 91 12.57 -3.30 -2.86
N SER A 92 13.85 -3.60 -3.00
CA SER A 92 14.39 -4.40 -4.11
C SER A 92 14.01 -5.88 -4.03
N GLY A 93 13.63 -6.37 -2.85
CA GLY A 93 13.16 -7.74 -2.64
C GLY A 93 11.73 -7.98 -3.09
N GLU A 94 10.99 -6.92 -3.47
CA GLU A 94 9.57 -6.98 -3.82
C GLU A 94 8.71 -7.60 -2.71
N THR A 95 9.05 -7.26 -1.47
CA THR A 95 8.39 -7.77 -0.26
C THR A 95 7.52 -6.75 0.45
N ARG A 96 7.58 -5.48 0.07
CA ARG A 96 6.84 -4.39 0.73
C ARG A 96 6.19 -3.49 -0.30
N VAL A 97 4.86 -3.41 -0.24
CA VAL A 97 4.05 -2.53 -1.07
C VAL A 97 3.74 -1.22 -0.34
N GLY A 98 3.63 -0.13 -1.08
CA GLY A 98 3.18 1.14 -0.52
C GLY A 98 3.27 2.29 -1.51
N CYS A 99 3.14 3.50 -0.98
CA CYS A 99 3.04 4.72 -1.78
C CYS A 99 4.42 5.19 -2.26
N MET A 100 4.63 5.20 -3.57
CA MET A 100 5.87 5.71 -4.18
C MET A 100 6.00 7.24 -4.11
N LEU A 101 4.92 7.97 -3.76
CA LEU A 101 4.93 9.42 -3.52
C LEU A 101 5.25 9.80 -2.08
N HIS A 102 5.30 8.83 -1.16
CA HIS A 102 5.56 9.10 0.25
C HIS A 102 6.93 9.79 0.43
N PRO A 103 7.12 10.75 1.35
CA PRO A 103 8.40 11.43 1.53
C PRO A 103 9.57 10.48 1.86
N LEU A 104 9.26 9.34 2.50
CA LEU A 104 10.24 8.29 2.79
C LEU A 104 10.52 7.32 1.63
N ALA A 105 9.81 7.43 0.50
CA ALA A 105 10.06 6.58 -0.65
C ALA A 105 11.34 7.01 -1.39
N GLN A 106 12.01 6.04 -2.00
CA GLN A 106 13.28 6.26 -2.69
C GLN A 106 13.14 7.31 -3.80
N GLY A 107 14.11 8.22 -3.84
CA GLY A 107 14.19 9.30 -4.82
C GLY A 107 13.40 10.56 -4.43
N ASN A 108 12.57 10.54 -3.38
CA ASN A 108 11.71 11.68 -3.05
C ASN A 108 12.39 12.76 -2.21
N GLN A 109 13.57 12.51 -1.64
CA GLN A 109 14.35 13.49 -0.88
C GLN A 109 13.55 14.18 0.24
N SER A 110 12.73 13.41 0.97
CA SER A 110 11.83 13.90 2.03
C SER A 110 10.71 14.85 1.55
N ILE A 111 10.55 15.06 0.25
CA ILE A 111 9.44 15.83 -0.31
C ILE A 111 8.20 14.94 -0.35
N ASP A 112 7.10 15.43 0.22
CA ASP A 112 5.82 14.74 0.20
C ASP A 112 5.07 15.02 -1.10
N TRP A 113 5.16 14.07 -2.04
CA TRP A 113 4.48 14.17 -3.32
C TRP A 113 3.03 13.66 -3.27
N ARG A 114 2.55 13.15 -2.13
CA ARG A 114 1.21 12.54 -2.01
C ARG A 114 0.08 13.50 -2.35
N GLY A 115 0.32 14.81 -2.29
CA GLY A 115 -0.61 15.84 -2.78
C GLY A 115 -0.95 15.72 -4.27
N LEU A 116 -0.19 14.94 -5.05
CA LEU A 116 -0.44 14.65 -6.46
C LEU A 116 -1.29 13.38 -6.69
N SER A 117 -1.62 12.64 -5.64
CA SER A 117 -2.57 11.52 -5.72
C SER A 117 -4.01 12.00 -5.56
N PHE A 118 -4.98 11.20 -6.00
CA PHE A 118 -6.41 11.52 -5.88
C PHE A 118 -6.85 11.86 -4.45
N HIS A 119 -6.41 11.07 -3.46
CA HIS A 119 -6.76 11.30 -2.05
C HIS A 119 -5.98 12.47 -1.42
N GLY A 120 -4.79 12.78 -1.93
CA GLY A 120 -3.90 13.76 -1.31
C GLY A 120 -3.23 13.27 -0.01
N ALA A 121 -2.24 14.03 0.47
CA ALA A 121 -1.42 13.65 1.63
C ALA A 121 -2.23 13.52 2.94
N MET A 122 -3.09 14.50 3.22
CA MET A 122 -3.86 14.57 4.47
C MET A 122 -4.84 13.41 4.62
N ALA A 123 -5.60 13.09 3.57
CA ALA A 123 -6.54 11.96 3.63
C ALA A 123 -5.79 10.63 3.77
N CYS A 124 -4.71 10.43 3.01
CA CYS A 124 -3.89 9.22 3.12
C CYS A 124 -3.30 9.03 4.53
N GLN A 125 -2.90 10.12 5.19
CA GLN A 125 -2.28 10.06 6.52
C GLN A 125 -3.30 9.83 7.64
N GLY A 126 -4.51 10.37 7.52
CA GLY A 126 -5.54 10.26 8.57
C GLY A 126 -6.45 9.05 8.44
N PHE A 127 -6.38 8.30 7.33
CA PHE A 127 -7.32 7.20 7.07
C PHE A 127 -6.89 5.89 7.74
N PHE A 128 -7.78 5.37 8.58
CA PHE A 128 -7.66 4.04 9.19
C PHE A 128 -8.85 3.17 8.79
N CYS A 129 -8.58 2.04 8.15
CA CYS A 129 -9.61 1.14 7.66
C CYS A 129 -10.36 0.44 8.81
N ARG A 130 -11.43 -0.26 8.45
CA ARG A 130 -12.24 -1.03 9.38
C ARG A 130 -11.41 -2.03 10.18
N SER A 131 -10.53 -2.78 9.52
CA SER A 131 -9.63 -3.74 10.17
C SER A 131 -8.71 -3.08 11.20
N TYR A 132 -8.23 -1.86 10.93
CA TYR A 132 -7.46 -1.10 11.92
C TYR A 132 -8.28 -0.73 13.15
N ARG A 133 -9.54 -0.31 12.95
CA ARG A 133 -10.39 0.23 14.00
C ARG A 133 -11.09 -0.84 14.83
N GLU A 134 -11.45 -1.95 14.21
CA GLU A 134 -12.35 -2.96 14.80
C GLU A 134 -11.63 -4.22 15.28
N LEU A 135 -10.49 -4.59 14.69
CA LEU A 135 -9.73 -5.74 15.21
C LEU A 135 -9.17 -5.43 16.60
N SER A 136 -9.40 -6.35 17.53
CA SER A 136 -8.80 -6.33 18.85
C SER A 136 -7.28 -6.46 18.77
N SER A 137 -6.57 -6.02 19.81
CA SER A 137 -5.11 -6.18 19.87
C SER A 137 -4.67 -7.65 19.75
N ALA A 138 -5.45 -8.58 20.29
CA ALA A 138 -5.18 -10.01 20.18
C ALA A 138 -5.27 -10.51 18.73
N GLU A 139 -6.32 -10.13 18.00
CA GLU A 139 -6.48 -10.50 16.58
C GLU A 139 -5.37 -9.90 15.72
N LYS A 140 -5.06 -8.61 15.93
CA LYS A 140 -3.94 -7.93 15.26
C LYS A 140 -2.64 -8.69 15.49
N TRP A 141 -2.35 -9.09 16.74
CA TRP A 141 -1.15 -9.85 17.06
C TRP A 141 -1.10 -11.22 16.40
N VAL A 142 -2.20 -11.96 16.39
CA VAL A 142 -2.26 -13.27 15.72
C VAL A 142 -1.93 -13.11 14.24
N ILE A 143 -2.53 -12.13 13.56
CA ILE A 143 -2.25 -11.87 12.13
C ILE A 143 -0.79 -11.50 11.93
N LEU A 144 -0.27 -10.55 12.73
CA LEU A 144 1.11 -10.08 12.64
C LEU A 144 2.13 -11.19 12.94
N ALA A 145 1.83 -12.11 13.86
CA ALA A 145 2.74 -13.18 14.23
C ALA A 145 2.73 -14.37 13.25
N THR A 146 1.69 -14.51 12.41
CA THR A 146 1.49 -15.71 11.58
C THR A 146 1.70 -15.49 10.09
N ILE A 147 1.50 -14.27 9.57
CA ILE A 147 1.51 -14.01 8.12
C ILE A 147 2.68 -13.12 7.73
N HIS A 148 3.75 -13.71 7.19
CA HIS A 148 4.97 -12.99 6.79
C HIS A 148 5.05 -12.62 5.31
N ASP A 149 4.14 -13.14 4.48
CA ASP A 149 4.07 -12.82 3.06
C ASP A 149 3.17 -11.60 2.83
N TRP A 150 3.67 -10.55 2.17
CA TRP A 150 2.90 -9.31 1.96
C TRP A 150 1.59 -9.53 1.20
N TYR A 151 1.57 -10.47 0.26
CA TYR A 151 0.40 -10.72 -0.57
C TYR A 151 -0.71 -11.35 0.28
N LEU A 152 -0.40 -12.41 1.02
CA LEU A 152 -1.35 -13.01 1.97
C LEU A 152 -1.73 -12.04 3.08
N TYR A 153 -0.77 -11.28 3.62
CA TYR A 153 -1.01 -10.32 4.68
C TYR A 153 -2.05 -9.28 4.25
N GLY A 154 -1.84 -8.61 3.11
CA GLY A 154 -2.78 -7.59 2.65
C GLY A 154 -4.10 -8.13 2.11
N MET A 155 -4.24 -9.42 1.84
CA MET A 155 -5.53 -10.06 1.54
C MET A 155 -6.34 -10.39 2.79
N VAL A 156 -5.68 -10.57 3.94
CA VAL A 156 -6.31 -10.86 5.24
C VAL A 156 -6.71 -9.60 5.98
N ILE A 157 -5.94 -8.52 5.84
CA ILE A 157 -6.23 -7.19 6.41
C ILE A 157 -7.32 -6.49 5.63
#